data_AF-A0A840VKT2-F1
#
_entry.id   AF-A0A840VKT2-F1
#
_cell.length_a   1.000
_cell.length_b   1.000
_cell.length_c   1.000
_cell.angle_alpha   90.00
_cell.angle_beta   90.00
_cell.angle_gamma   90.00
#
_symmetry.space_group_name_H-M   'P 1'
#
loop_
_entity.id
_entity.type
_entity.pdbx_description
1 polymer ?
#
loop_
_entity_poly.entity_id
_entity_poly.type
_entity_poly.pdbx_seq_one_letter_code
_entity_poly.pdbx_strand_id
1 'polypeptide(L)'
;MTDIATRTWDGMTIPVAGTYLLDQAHKRIGFLSRHMMVSPVRGEFAEATAQIFVAEDPLLSSVTATIASASITTGSLDRDTHLKSADFLDVERYPTLEYRSTGIKWQGNEDPIFQWARLRSHRLGGRGRSPIVPPQSDGTPGRFVLTGELMVKGITRAVDLEVNFGGARTDPYGQNIFGFSATAEINREDYGLLWNVMLESGGVLVGKTVQIEIAGEAIHQA
;
A
#
# COMPACT_ATOMS: atom_id res chain seq x y z
N MET A 1 24.64 -24.85 -4.22
CA MET A 1 24.39 -23.50 -4.76
C MET A 1 23.77 -22.71 -3.64
N THR A 2 24.45 -21.67 -3.17
CA THR A 2 23.95 -20.82 -2.09
C THR A 2 22.70 -20.11 -2.59
N ASP A 3 21.58 -20.33 -1.91
CA ASP A 3 20.32 -19.66 -2.23
C ASP A 3 20.49 -18.16 -1.95
N ILE A 4 20.65 -17.38 -3.03
CA ILE A 4 20.89 -15.93 -3.01
C ILE A 4 19.56 -15.16 -3.14
N ALA A 5 18.42 -15.73 -2.80
CA ALA A 5 17.12 -15.07 -2.94
C ALA A 5 16.92 -13.87 -1.99
N THR A 6 17.67 -13.82 -0.89
CA THR A 6 17.50 -12.81 0.17
C THR A 6 18.84 -12.31 0.70
N ARG A 7 18.80 -11.18 1.40
CA ARG A 7 19.94 -10.56 2.10
C ARG A 7 19.48 -9.93 3.42
N THR A 8 20.43 -9.65 4.30
CA THR A 8 20.14 -8.98 5.57
C THR A 8 20.35 -7.46 5.45
N TRP A 9 19.39 -6.68 5.95
CA TRP A 9 19.48 -5.23 6.10
C TRP A 9 18.80 -4.81 7.40
N ASP A 10 19.51 -4.10 8.28
CA ASP A 10 19.03 -3.68 9.62
C ASP A 10 18.34 -4.80 10.42
N GLY A 11 18.90 -6.02 10.36
CA GLY A 11 18.37 -7.20 11.04
C GLY A 11 17.16 -7.85 10.37
N MET A 12 16.67 -7.31 9.27
CA MET A 12 15.58 -7.85 8.46
C MET A 12 16.10 -8.68 7.29
N THR A 13 15.40 -9.77 6.97
CA THR A 13 15.61 -10.53 5.74
C THR A 13 14.80 -9.89 4.62
N ILE A 14 15.47 -9.30 3.64
CA ILE A 14 14.88 -8.56 2.51
C ILE A 14 15.26 -9.22 1.18
N PRO A 15 14.56 -8.94 0.07
CA PRO A 15 14.94 -9.47 -1.23
C PRO A 15 16.32 -8.95 -1.68
N VAL A 16 16.96 -9.67 -2.60
CA VAL A 16 18.12 -9.13 -3.31
C VAL A 16 17.76 -7.89 -4.11
N ALA A 17 18.77 -7.07 -4.39
CA ALA A 17 18.59 -5.94 -5.28
C ALA A 17 18.27 -6.43 -6.70
N GLY A 18 17.40 -5.69 -7.39
CA GLY A 18 16.93 -6.07 -8.71
C GLY A 18 15.54 -5.53 -9.02
N THR A 19 15.07 -5.87 -10.21
CA THR A 19 13.73 -5.50 -10.67
C THR A 19 12.75 -6.60 -10.35
N TYR A 20 11.61 -6.23 -9.79
CA TYR A 20 10.50 -7.11 -9.49
C TYR A 20 9.25 -6.63 -10.22
N LEU A 21 8.40 -7.55 -10.67
CA LEU A 21 7.09 -7.24 -11.25
C LEU A 21 5.99 -7.71 -10.32
N LEU A 22 4.91 -6.93 -10.22
CA LEU A 22 3.71 -7.34 -9.50
C LEU A 22 3.16 -8.63 -10.10
N ASP A 23 3.03 -9.65 -9.26
CA ASP A 23 2.37 -10.88 -9.63
C ASP A 23 0.89 -10.61 -9.94
N GLN A 24 0.46 -11.06 -11.11
CA GLN A 24 -0.91 -10.89 -11.56
C GLN A 24 -1.88 -11.79 -10.82
N ALA A 25 -1.44 -12.94 -10.29
CA ALA A 25 -2.27 -13.90 -9.56
C ALA A 25 -2.43 -13.53 -8.08
N HIS A 26 -1.42 -12.91 -7.47
CA HIS A 26 -1.40 -12.58 -6.05
C HIS A 26 -1.41 -11.06 -5.84
N LYS A 27 -2.52 -10.42 -6.23
CA LYS A 27 -2.72 -8.97 -6.03
C LYS A 27 -4.14 -8.61 -5.64
N ARG A 28 -4.27 -7.51 -4.91
CA ARG A 28 -5.52 -6.80 -4.64
C ARG A 28 -5.25 -5.30 -4.60
N ILE A 29 -5.93 -4.54 -5.44
CA ILE A 29 -5.94 -3.07 -5.42
C ILE A 29 -7.34 -2.61 -5.00
N GLY A 30 -7.57 -2.61 -3.69
CA GLY A 30 -8.86 -2.32 -3.08
C GLY A 30 -9.03 -0.85 -2.71
N PHE A 31 -10.28 -0.45 -2.57
CA PHE A 31 -10.65 0.81 -1.94
C PHE A 31 -11.92 0.66 -1.10
N LEU A 32 -12.10 1.58 -0.17
CA LEU A 32 -13.28 1.71 0.66
C LEU A 32 -13.72 3.17 0.70
N SER A 33 -15.00 3.40 0.44
CA SER A 33 -15.65 4.70 0.67
C SER A 33 -16.95 4.52 1.44
N ARG A 34 -17.49 5.61 1.99
CA ARG A 34 -18.75 5.57 2.75
C ARG A 34 -19.92 6.02 1.89
N HIS A 35 -20.99 5.23 1.89
CA HIS A 35 -22.29 5.59 1.35
C HIS A 35 -23.15 6.20 2.46
N MET A 36 -23.71 7.38 2.18
CA MET A 36 -24.50 8.21 3.10
C MET A 36 -23.78 8.45 4.45
N MET A 37 -22.44 8.48 4.46
CA MET A 37 -21.58 8.58 5.65
C MET A 37 -21.67 7.41 6.65
N VAL A 38 -22.51 6.40 6.38
CA VAL A 38 -22.80 5.31 7.33
C VAL A 38 -22.16 4.01 6.86
N SER A 39 -22.55 3.53 5.68
CA SER A 39 -22.23 2.16 5.24
C SER A 39 -20.98 2.14 4.36
N PRO A 40 -20.02 1.24 4.60
CA PRO A 40 -18.86 1.10 3.73
C PRO A 40 -19.27 0.44 2.41
N VAL A 41 -18.82 1.03 1.30
CA VAL A 41 -18.82 0.42 -0.03
C VAL A 41 -17.38 0.08 -0.34
N ARG A 42 -17.12 -1.21 -0.56
CA ARG A 42 -15.82 -1.71 -1.02
C ARG A 42 -15.84 -1.87 -2.53
N GLY A 43 -14.70 -1.60 -3.14
CA GLY A 43 -14.43 -1.98 -4.51
C GLY A 43 -12.97 -2.28 -4.69
N GLU A 44 -12.61 -2.61 -5.93
CA GLU A 44 -11.26 -2.91 -6.34
C GLU A 44 -11.07 -2.64 -7.82
N PHE A 45 -9.81 -2.62 -8.25
CA PHE A 45 -9.41 -2.68 -9.64
C PHE A 45 -8.80 -4.06 -9.91
N ALA A 46 -9.34 -4.79 -10.89
CA ALA A 46 -8.89 -6.14 -11.21
C ALA A 46 -7.57 -6.16 -12.01
N GLU A 47 -7.30 -5.09 -12.76
CA GLU A 47 -6.15 -5.01 -13.68
C GLU A 47 -5.18 -3.93 -13.24
N ALA A 48 -3.96 -4.37 -12.88
CA ALA A 48 -2.88 -3.49 -12.48
C ALA A 48 -1.53 -4.13 -12.79
N THR A 49 -0.56 -3.31 -13.18
CA THR A 49 0.85 -3.67 -13.30
C THR A 49 1.67 -2.79 -12.37
N ALA A 50 2.78 -3.32 -11.85
CA ALA A 50 3.77 -2.51 -11.18
C ALA A 50 5.17 -3.06 -11.44
N GLN A 51 6.13 -2.16 -11.53
CA GLN A 51 7.55 -2.44 -11.49
C GLN A 51 8.10 -1.89 -10.18
N ILE A 52 8.78 -2.75 -9.42
CA ILE A 52 9.39 -2.43 -8.15
C ILE A 52 10.90 -2.66 -8.32
N PHE A 53 11.68 -1.59 -8.29
CA PHE A 53 13.12 -1.67 -8.27
C PHE A 53 13.60 -1.66 -6.83
N VAL A 54 14.17 -2.77 -6.39
CA VAL A 54 14.83 -2.91 -5.09
C VAL A 54 16.30 -2.54 -5.26
N ALA A 55 16.74 -1.46 -4.63
CA ALA A 55 18.14 -1.04 -4.66
C ALA A 55 18.98 -1.77 -3.60
N GLU A 56 20.31 -1.72 -3.74
CA GLU A 56 21.26 -2.25 -2.75
C GLU A 56 21.05 -1.63 -1.36
N ASP A 57 20.98 -0.30 -1.31
CA ASP A 57 20.33 0.37 -0.18
C ASP A 57 18.82 0.35 -0.43
N PRO A 58 18.01 -0.40 0.33
CA PRO A 58 16.57 -0.47 0.10
C PRO A 58 15.89 0.90 0.23
N LEU A 59 16.51 1.89 0.88
CA LEU A 59 15.98 3.25 0.96
C LEU A 59 16.11 4.06 -0.34
N LEU A 60 16.80 3.51 -1.35
CA LEU A 60 16.89 4.06 -2.71
C LEU A 60 15.98 3.31 -3.70
N SER A 61 15.12 2.43 -3.21
CA SER A 61 14.17 1.67 -4.03
C SER A 61 13.06 2.55 -4.60
N SER A 62 12.46 2.12 -5.70
CA SER A 62 11.39 2.86 -6.37
C SER A 62 10.29 1.96 -6.92
N VAL A 63 9.09 2.51 -7.06
CA VAL A 63 7.90 1.84 -7.60
C VAL A 63 7.24 2.70 -8.67
N THR A 64 6.88 2.07 -9.78
CA THR A 64 5.92 2.60 -10.75
C THR A 64 4.77 1.61 -10.88
N ALA A 65 3.53 2.10 -10.91
CA ALA A 65 2.35 1.27 -11.08
C ALA A 65 1.33 1.92 -12.01
N THR A 66 0.62 1.09 -12.75
CA THR A 66 -0.45 1.48 -13.66
C THR A 66 -1.66 0.59 -13.39
N ILE A 67 -2.81 1.21 -13.21
CA ILE A 67 -4.09 0.52 -12.96
C ILE A 67 -5.02 0.85 -14.12
N ALA A 68 -5.64 -0.16 -14.74
CA ALA A 68 -6.63 0.08 -15.79
C ALA A 68 -7.93 0.58 -15.14
N SER A 69 -8.32 1.82 -15.42
CA SER A 69 -9.46 2.48 -14.76
C SER A 69 -10.78 1.76 -15.02
N ALA A 70 -10.93 1.19 -16.22
CA ALA A 70 -12.09 0.40 -16.63
C ALA A 70 -12.27 -0.92 -15.87
N SER A 71 -11.23 -1.40 -15.17
CA SER A 71 -11.27 -2.63 -14.37
C SER A 71 -11.91 -2.46 -12.99
N ILE A 72 -12.38 -1.25 -12.66
CA ILE A 72 -13.09 -0.98 -11.41
C ILE A 72 -14.32 -1.88 -11.27
N THR A 73 -14.45 -2.48 -10.09
CA THR A 73 -15.68 -3.16 -9.67
C THR A 73 -15.99 -2.93 -8.19
N THR A 74 -17.27 -2.85 -7.89
CA THR A 74 -17.83 -2.79 -6.53
C THR A 74 -18.84 -3.90 -6.28
N GLY A 75 -18.88 -4.91 -7.17
CA GLY A 75 -19.85 -6.00 -7.17
C GLY A 75 -21.26 -5.59 -7.60
N SER A 76 -21.46 -4.37 -8.14
CA SER A 76 -22.75 -3.87 -8.62
C SER A 76 -22.59 -3.28 -10.01
N LEU A 77 -23.15 -3.96 -11.02
CA LEU A 77 -22.98 -3.58 -12.43
C LEU A 77 -23.43 -2.14 -12.73
N ASP A 78 -24.57 -1.71 -12.19
CA ASP A 78 -25.09 -0.35 -12.41
C ASP A 78 -24.15 0.71 -11.84
N ARG A 79 -23.64 0.48 -10.61
CA ARG A 79 -22.69 1.39 -9.98
C ARG A 79 -21.36 1.38 -10.71
N ASP A 80 -20.87 0.21 -11.13
CA ASP A 80 -19.62 0.09 -11.87
C ASP A 80 -19.71 0.78 -13.24
N THR A 81 -20.86 0.70 -13.90
CA THR A 81 -21.14 1.43 -15.14
C THR A 81 -21.07 2.94 -14.92
N HIS A 82 -21.68 3.43 -13.84
CA HIS A 82 -21.64 4.85 -13.49
C HIS A 82 -20.23 5.31 -13.07
N LEU A 83 -19.49 4.52 -12.29
CA LEU A 83 -18.12 4.85 -11.90
C LEU A 83 -17.17 4.96 -13.09
N LYS A 84 -17.46 4.26 -14.19
CA LYS A 84 -16.67 4.32 -15.44
C LYS A 84 -17.03 5.51 -16.34
N SER A 85 -18.20 6.11 -16.15
CA SER A 85 -18.71 7.17 -17.03
C SER A 85 -17.92 8.49 -16.89
N ALA A 86 -18.17 9.42 -17.82
CA ALA A 86 -17.58 10.76 -17.83
C ALA A 86 -17.88 11.58 -16.56
N ASP A 87 -18.99 11.27 -15.87
CA ASP A 87 -19.39 11.92 -14.61
C ASP A 87 -18.48 11.52 -13.44
N PHE A 88 -17.78 10.39 -13.56
CA PHE A 88 -16.87 9.90 -12.53
C PHE A 88 -15.46 9.68 -13.10
N LEU A 89 -14.96 8.45 -13.28
CA LEU A 89 -13.57 8.21 -13.70
C LEU A 89 -13.28 8.57 -15.17
N ASP A 90 -14.30 8.66 -16.02
CA ASP A 90 -14.15 8.98 -17.45
C ASP A 90 -13.11 8.06 -18.13
N VAL A 91 -13.35 6.74 -18.06
CA VAL A 91 -12.34 5.72 -18.39
C VAL A 91 -11.95 5.69 -19.87
N GLU A 92 -12.83 6.18 -20.74
CA GLU A 92 -12.55 6.33 -22.18
C GLU A 92 -11.49 7.41 -22.42
N ARG A 93 -11.53 8.51 -21.66
CA ARG A 93 -10.56 9.60 -21.77
C ARG A 93 -9.32 9.38 -20.91
N TYR A 94 -9.49 8.74 -19.75
CA TYR A 94 -8.43 8.46 -18.79
C TYR A 94 -8.39 6.96 -18.49
N PRO A 95 -7.78 6.16 -19.38
CA PRO A 95 -7.79 4.70 -19.29
C PRO A 95 -6.94 4.16 -18.13
N THR A 96 -6.08 4.99 -17.54
CA THR A 96 -5.15 4.60 -16.48
C THR A 96 -5.24 5.51 -15.26
N LEU A 97 -5.02 4.90 -14.08
CA LEU A 97 -4.52 5.58 -12.90
C LEU A 97 -3.04 5.20 -12.76
N GLU A 98 -2.20 6.15 -12.34
CA GLU A 98 -0.75 5.94 -12.29
C GLU A 98 -0.19 6.34 -10.94
N TYR A 99 0.72 5.53 -10.40
CA TYR A 99 1.47 5.85 -9.19
C TYR A 99 2.96 5.81 -9.48
N ARG A 100 3.69 6.82 -8.97
CA ARG A 100 5.15 6.88 -9.03
C ARG A 100 5.70 7.28 -7.68
N SER A 101 6.55 6.43 -7.10
CA SER A 101 7.24 6.77 -5.86
C SER A 101 8.23 7.91 -6.07
N THR A 102 8.37 8.75 -5.06
CA THR A 102 9.38 9.82 -4.97
C THR A 102 10.43 9.53 -3.90
N GLY A 103 10.22 8.50 -3.07
CA GLY A 103 11.16 8.07 -2.05
C GLY A 103 10.56 7.01 -1.12
N ILE A 104 11.38 6.48 -0.23
CA ILE A 104 10.97 5.51 0.77
C ILE A 104 11.64 5.85 2.11
N LYS A 105 10.89 5.69 3.20
CA LYS A 105 11.37 5.93 4.57
C LYS A 105 11.10 4.69 5.40
N TRP A 106 12.10 4.19 6.10
CA TRP A 106 11.91 3.14 7.08
C TRP A 106 11.36 3.73 8.38
N GLN A 107 10.31 3.13 8.93
CA GLN A 107 9.70 3.57 10.20
C GLN A 107 10.27 2.82 11.42
N GLY A 108 11.19 1.89 11.22
CA GLY A 108 11.74 1.09 12.32
C GLY A 108 10.78 0.02 12.84
N ASN A 109 11.34 -0.90 13.64
CA ASN A 109 10.58 -1.82 14.49
C ASN A 109 10.16 -1.10 15.79
N GLU A 110 9.42 0.01 15.67
CA GLU A 110 8.81 0.63 16.85
C GLU A 110 7.58 -0.18 17.29
N ASP A 111 7.82 -1.19 18.13
CA ASP A 111 6.75 -1.88 18.85
C ASP A 111 6.16 -0.90 19.90
N PRO A 112 4.86 -0.55 19.82
CA PRO A 112 4.20 0.33 20.78
C PRO A 112 4.32 -0.18 22.23
N ILE A 113 4.55 -1.47 22.43
CA ILE A 113 4.73 -2.09 23.74
C ILE A 113 6.04 -1.63 24.42
N PHE A 114 7.12 -1.38 23.67
CA PHE A 114 8.37 -0.94 24.29
C PHE A 114 8.44 0.57 24.54
N GLN A 115 7.63 1.37 23.84
CA GLN A 115 7.47 2.80 24.13
C GLN A 115 6.81 3.02 25.51
N TRP A 116 5.78 2.25 25.87
CA TRP A 116 5.18 2.37 27.21
C TRP A 116 6.12 1.91 28.33
N ALA A 117 6.95 0.89 28.07
CA ALA A 117 7.93 0.40 29.05
C ALA A 117 9.05 1.44 29.29
N ARG A 118 9.48 2.14 28.25
CA ARG A 118 10.48 3.22 28.32
C ARG A 118 9.95 4.49 29.00
N LEU A 119 8.65 4.77 28.85
CA LEU A 119 8.00 5.91 29.51
C LEU A 119 7.69 5.65 31.00
N ARG A 120 7.56 4.39 31.44
CA ARG A 120 7.33 4.05 32.86
C ARG A 120 8.60 3.89 33.70
N SER A 121 9.78 3.79 33.09
CA SER A 121 11.04 3.62 33.84
C SER A 121 11.58 4.91 34.48
N HIS A 122 10.92 6.06 34.31
CA HIS A 122 11.30 7.32 34.95
C HIS A 122 10.78 7.50 36.39
N ARG A 123 10.05 6.52 36.94
CA ARG A 123 9.71 6.50 38.36
C ARG A 123 9.80 5.08 38.87
N LEU A 124 10.97 4.70 39.40
CA LEU A 124 11.17 3.88 40.60
C LEU A 124 12.64 3.44 40.64
N GLY A 125 13.37 3.91 41.65
CA GLY A 125 14.71 3.42 41.97
C GLY A 125 14.62 1.96 42.44
N GLY A 126 15.15 1.05 41.64
CA GLY A 126 15.26 -0.37 41.98
C GLY A 126 16.46 -1.00 41.28
N ARG A 127 17.38 -1.57 42.06
CA ARG A 127 18.56 -2.28 41.55
C ARG A 127 18.15 -3.44 40.63
N GLY A 128 18.73 -3.45 39.43
CA GLY A 128 19.29 -4.66 38.83
C GLY A 128 18.32 -5.67 38.21
N ARG A 129 18.04 -5.48 36.93
CA ARG A 129 18.18 -6.48 35.85
C ARG A 129 18.02 -5.74 34.53
N SER A 130 19.06 -5.73 33.69
CA SER A 130 18.88 -5.36 32.28
C SER A 130 17.76 -6.23 31.73
N PRO A 131 16.73 -5.67 31.07
CA PRO A 131 15.73 -6.50 30.43
C PRO A 131 16.47 -7.39 29.43
N ILE A 132 16.25 -8.70 29.54
CA ILE A 132 16.58 -9.63 28.47
C ILE A 132 15.71 -9.15 27.31
N VAL A 133 16.33 -8.43 26.36
CA VAL A 133 15.71 -8.19 25.06
C VAL A 133 15.53 -9.60 24.50
N PRO A 134 14.29 -10.08 24.27
CA PRO A 134 14.10 -11.31 23.55
C PRO A 134 14.88 -11.19 22.23
N PRO A 135 15.48 -12.27 21.70
CA PRO A 135 15.96 -12.22 20.33
C PRO A 135 14.81 -11.65 19.49
N GLN A 136 15.10 -10.59 18.73
CA GLN A 136 14.12 -9.96 17.84
C GLN A 136 13.47 -11.09 17.05
N SER A 137 12.13 -11.17 17.08
CA SER A 137 11.42 -12.22 16.36
C SER A 137 11.89 -12.22 14.92
N ASP A 138 12.30 -13.40 14.46
CA ASP A 138 12.44 -13.72 13.06
C ASP A 138 11.08 -13.46 12.39
N GLY A 139 10.93 -12.29 11.77
CA GLY A 139 9.72 -11.92 11.05
C GLY A 139 8.90 -10.77 11.63
N THR A 140 9.51 -9.77 12.31
CA THR A 140 8.82 -8.47 12.40
C THR A 140 8.73 -7.88 10.98
N PRO A 141 7.52 -7.69 10.43
CA PRO A 141 7.35 -7.12 9.10
C PRO A 141 7.93 -5.70 9.07
N GLY A 142 8.76 -5.40 8.08
CA GLY A 142 9.35 -4.08 7.92
C GLY A 142 8.28 -3.04 7.58
N ARG A 143 8.17 -1.97 8.37
CA ARG A 143 7.27 -0.85 8.06
C ARG A 143 8.00 0.26 7.36
N PHE A 144 7.41 0.74 6.27
CA PHE A 144 7.94 1.80 5.45
C PHE A 144 6.85 2.81 5.09
N VAL A 145 7.25 4.04 4.80
CA VAL A 145 6.43 4.99 4.04
C VAL A 145 7.01 5.09 2.66
N LEU A 146 6.25 4.70 1.64
CA LEU A 146 6.59 4.96 0.26
C LEU A 146 5.97 6.31 -0.11
N THR A 147 6.79 7.35 -0.21
CA THR A 147 6.30 8.65 -0.65
C THR A 147 6.11 8.61 -2.15
N GLY A 148 5.09 9.28 -2.68
CA GLY A 148 4.84 9.24 -4.11
C GLY A 148 3.74 10.16 -4.59
N GLU A 149 3.46 10.02 -5.87
CA GLU A 149 2.44 10.78 -6.58
C GLU A 149 1.44 9.83 -7.22
N LEU A 150 0.16 10.07 -6.98
CA LEU A 150 -0.97 9.39 -7.62
C LEU A 150 -1.59 10.33 -8.66
N MET A 151 -1.79 9.82 -9.87
CA MET A 151 -2.53 10.50 -10.93
C MET A 151 -3.89 9.83 -11.13
N VAL A 152 -4.95 10.62 -11.06
CA VAL A 152 -6.33 10.20 -11.38
C VAL A 152 -6.95 11.28 -12.26
N LYS A 153 -7.52 10.91 -13.41
CA LYS A 153 -8.09 11.85 -14.40
C LYS A 153 -7.16 13.00 -14.80
N GLY A 154 -5.88 12.69 -14.99
CA GLY A 154 -4.86 13.69 -15.35
C GLY A 154 -4.50 14.69 -14.24
N ILE A 155 -5.07 14.55 -13.03
CA ILE A 155 -4.71 15.35 -11.86
C ILE A 155 -3.76 14.53 -10.99
N THR A 156 -2.59 15.10 -10.71
CA THR A 156 -1.56 14.47 -9.86
C THR A 156 -1.57 15.09 -8.47
N ARG A 157 -1.54 14.24 -7.43
CA ARG A 157 -1.39 14.65 -6.03
C ARG A 157 -0.36 13.78 -5.33
N ALA A 158 0.30 14.35 -4.33
CA ALA A 158 1.15 13.59 -3.42
C ALA A 158 0.28 12.63 -2.60
N VAL A 159 0.65 11.35 -2.60
CA VAL A 159 0.00 10.30 -1.81
C VAL A 159 1.09 9.38 -1.29
N ASP A 160 1.29 9.41 0.02
CA ASP A 160 2.20 8.52 0.73
C ASP A 160 1.48 7.21 1.06
N LEU A 161 2.10 6.09 0.74
CA LEU A 161 1.61 4.76 1.08
C LEU A 161 2.31 4.27 2.35
N GLU A 162 1.53 3.90 3.36
CA GLU A 162 2.03 3.16 4.53
C GLU A 162 2.18 1.69 4.15
N VAL A 163 3.41 1.21 4.04
CA VAL A 163 3.76 -0.12 3.54
C VAL A 163 4.17 -1.04 4.68
N ASN A 164 3.58 -2.23 4.72
CA ASN A 164 4.07 -3.35 5.52
C ASN A 164 4.71 -4.38 4.59
N PHE A 165 6.01 -4.58 4.75
CA PHE A 165 6.78 -5.62 4.07
C PHE A 165 6.50 -6.98 4.72
N GLY A 166 5.97 -7.92 3.93
CA GLY A 166 5.53 -9.24 4.39
C GLY A 166 6.62 -10.32 4.40
N GLY A 167 7.84 -10.00 3.94
CA GLY A 167 8.95 -10.95 3.86
C GLY A 167 9.27 -11.37 2.42
N ALA A 168 10.50 -11.89 2.24
CA ALA A 168 11.00 -12.41 0.96
C ALA A 168 11.44 -13.87 1.09
N ARG A 169 11.27 -14.64 0.01
CA ARG A 169 11.62 -16.07 -0.05
C ARG A 169 11.67 -16.57 -1.49
N THR A 170 12.23 -17.76 -1.68
CA THR A 170 12.06 -18.55 -2.90
C THR A 170 10.76 -19.34 -2.78
N ASP A 171 9.91 -19.27 -3.80
CA ASP A 171 8.65 -20.02 -3.86
C ASP A 171 8.88 -21.50 -4.26
N PRO A 172 7.84 -22.37 -4.20
CA PRO A 172 7.96 -23.77 -4.60
C PRO A 172 8.31 -24.01 -6.08
N TYR A 173 8.20 -22.98 -6.94
CA TYR A 173 8.51 -23.02 -8.36
C TYR A 173 9.91 -22.47 -8.66
N GLY A 174 10.66 -22.05 -7.64
CA GLY A 174 12.02 -21.51 -7.76
C GLY A 174 12.07 -20.02 -8.08
N GLN A 175 10.95 -19.30 -7.98
CA GLN A 175 10.90 -17.85 -8.17
C GLN A 175 11.24 -17.12 -6.87
N ASN A 176 12.04 -16.07 -6.98
CA ASN A 176 12.32 -15.19 -5.84
C ASN A 176 11.20 -14.17 -5.72
N ILE A 177 10.49 -14.19 -4.59
CA ILE A 177 9.31 -13.38 -4.35
C ILE A 177 9.44 -12.56 -3.07
N PHE A 178 8.67 -11.48 -2.99
CA PHE A 178 8.35 -10.85 -1.70
C PHE A 178 6.91 -10.37 -1.64
N GLY A 179 6.31 -10.45 -0.45
CA GLY A 179 4.96 -9.97 -0.18
C GLY A 179 4.94 -8.58 0.44
N PHE A 180 3.88 -7.83 0.20
CA PHE A 180 3.65 -6.53 0.84
C PHE A 180 2.16 -6.21 0.96
N SER A 181 1.84 -5.32 1.90
CA SER A 181 0.56 -4.61 1.92
C SER A 181 0.81 -3.12 2.07
N ALA A 182 -0.11 -2.30 1.58
CA ALA A 182 -0.01 -0.86 1.72
C ALA A 182 -1.38 -0.20 1.89
N THR A 183 -1.41 0.92 2.60
CA THR A 183 -2.63 1.71 2.79
C THR A 183 -2.37 3.20 2.60
N ALA A 184 -3.41 3.92 2.18
CA ALA A 184 -3.43 5.39 2.18
C ALA A 184 -4.86 5.89 2.29
N GLU A 185 -5.01 7.16 2.62
CA GLU A 185 -6.29 7.85 2.57
C GLU A 185 -6.18 9.05 1.62
N ILE A 186 -7.16 9.20 0.74
CA ILE A 186 -7.25 10.34 -0.19
C ILE A 186 -8.63 11.00 -0.10
N ASN A 187 -8.70 12.26 -0.52
CA ASN A 187 -9.97 12.92 -0.82
C ASN A 187 -10.22 12.90 -2.33
N ARG A 188 -11.32 12.28 -2.77
CA ARG A 188 -11.66 12.18 -4.20
C ARG A 188 -11.89 13.53 -4.88
N GLU A 189 -12.31 14.55 -4.12
CA GLU A 189 -12.56 15.89 -4.65
C GLU A 189 -11.25 16.56 -5.12
N ASP A 190 -10.10 16.19 -4.54
CA ASP A 190 -8.79 16.73 -4.93
C ASP A 190 -8.38 16.35 -6.36
N TYR A 191 -9.04 15.33 -6.92
CA TYR A 191 -8.90 14.80 -8.28
C TYR A 191 -10.09 15.18 -9.19
N GLY A 192 -10.92 16.14 -8.77
CA GLY A 192 -12.07 16.60 -9.56
C GLY A 192 -13.20 15.56 -9.68
N LEU A 193 -13.20 14.51 -8.87
CA LEU A 193 -14.32 13.56 -8.77
C LEU A 193 -15.40 14.18 -7.90
N LEU A 194 -16.15 15.14 -8.45
CA LEU A 194 -17.09 15.99 -7.71
C LEU A 194 -18.54 15.49 -7.74
N TRP A 195 -18.86 14.47 -8.54
CA TRP A 195 -20.22 13.95 -8.62
C TRP A 195 -20.74 13.56 -7.24
N ASN A 196 -21.97 13.98 -6.94
CA ASN A 196 -22.66 13.62 -5.71
C ASN A 196 -24.16 13.88 -5.83
N VAL A 197 -24.91 13.28 -4.91
CA VAL A 197 -26.32 13.61 -4.68
C VAL A 197 -26.43 14.20 -3.27
N MET A 198 -27.03 15.39 -3.17
CA MET A 198 -27.37 15.99 -1.88
C MET A 198 -28.63 15.32 -1.31
N LEU A 199 -28.58 14.97 -0.03
CA LEU A 199 -29.69 14.30 0.66
C LEU A 199 -30.61 15.33 1.33
N GLU A 200 -31.92 15.06 1.35
CA GLU A 200 -32.91 15.91 2.05
C GLU A 200 -32.62 16.06 3.54
N SER A 201 -32.01 15.04 4.15
CA SER A 201 -31.57 15.03 5.55
C SER A 201 -30.35 15.91 5.83
N GLY A 202 -29.78 16.55 4.81
CA GLY A 202 -28.43 17.12 4.85
C GLY A 202 -27.36 16.05 4.64
N GLY A 203 -26.19 16.49 4.15
CA GLY A 203 -25.07 15.62 3.81
C GLY A 203 -25.08 15.13 2.35
N VAL A 204 -24.19 14.18 2.05
CA VAL A 204 -23.93 13.69 0.69
C VAL A 204 -24.08 12.17 0.60
N LEU A 205 -24.48 11.70 -0.58
CA LEU A 205 -24.65 10.28 -0.88
C LEU A 205 -23.31 9.52 -0.85
N VAL A 206 -22.24 10.12 -1.36
CA VAL A 206 -20.91 9.49 -1.42
C VAL A 206 -19.91 10.35 -0.65
N GLY A 207 -19.28 9.72 0.35
CA GLY A 207 -18.22 10.32 1.16
C GLY A 207 -17.04 10.81 0.31
N LYS A 208 -16.33 11.80 0.83
CA LYS A 208 -15.18 12.42 0.15
C LYS A 208 -13.91 11.58 0.29
N THR A 209 -13.76 11.00 1.49
CA THR A 209 -12.66 10.13 1.85
C THR A 209 -12.76 8.78 1.13
N VAL A 210 -11.63 8.36 0.57
CA VAL A 210 -11.42 7.04 0.00
C VAL A 210 -10.19 6.45 0.67
N GLN A 211 -10.38 5.31 1.33
CA GLN A 211 -9.27 4.50 1.84
C GLN A 211 -8.80 3.58 0.72
N ILE A 212 -7.49 3.52 0.53
CA ILE A 212 -6.80 2.64 -0.43
C ILE A 212 -6.23 1.48 0.36
N GLU A 213 -6.45 0.26 -0.13
CA GLU A 213 -5.97 -0.99 0.48
C GLU A 213 -5.29 -1.84 -0.60
N ILE A 214 -3.98 -2.00 -0.51
CA ILE A 214 -3.17 -2.76 -1.47
C ILE A 214 -2.60 -3.98 -0.76
N ALA A 215 -2.67 -5.13 -1.42
CA ALA A 215 -1.89 -6.32 -1.06
C ALA A 215 -1.32 -6.93 -2.34
N GLY A 216 -0.06 -7.37 -2.29
CA GLY A 216 0.60 -7.90 -3.48
C GLY A 216 1.80 -8.77 -3.17
N GLU A 217 2.14 -9.58 -4.16
CA GLU A 217 3.41 -10.27 -4.27
C GLU A 217 4.18 -9.73 -5.48
N ALA A 218 5.50 -9.66 -5.38
CA ALA A 218 6.36 -9.23 -6.46
C ALA A 218 7.37 -10.33 -6.81
N ILE A 219 7.55 -10.59 -8.10
CA ILE A 219 8.41 -11.65 -8.63
C ILE A 219 9.66 -11.04 -9.27
N HIS A 220 10.84 -11.52 -8.86
CA HIS A 220 12.13 -11.07 -9.38
C HIS A 220 12.25 -11.35 -10.88
N GLN A 221 12.77 -10.38 -11.63
CA GLN A 221 13.13 -10.52 -13.03
C GLN A 221 14.64 -10.79 -13.10
N ALA A 222 14.99 -12.04 -13.41
CA ALA A 222 16.38 -12.50 -13.52
C ALA A 222 17.14 -11.85 -14.69
#